data_AF-A0A0F8YRJ6-F1
#
_entry.id   AF-A0A0F8YRJ6-F1
#
_cell.length_a   1.000
_cell.length_b   1.000
_cell.length_c   1.000
_cell.angle_alpha   90.00
_cell.angle_beta   90.00
_cell.angle_gamma   90.00
#
_symmetry.space_group_name_H-M   'P 1'
#
loop_
_entity.id
_entity.type
_entity.pdbx_description
1 polymer ?
#
loop_
_entity_poly.entity_id
_entity_poly.type
_entity_poly.pdbx_seq_one_letter_code
_entity_poly.pdbx_strand_id
1 'polypeptide(L)' 'MAEVQYSGSNVKNIFSMLENEHVKGIGMSSMGPGVFIFSRKNKKVIRDVKEKYDLNEILLKPNNTGRKLEYV' A
#
# COMPACT_ATOMS: atom_id res chain seq x y z
N MET A 1 4.44 -8.91 -22.42
CA MET A 1 5.64 -8.19 -21.89
C MET A 1 5.35 -6.72 -21.53
N ALA A 2 4.46 -6.02 -22.24
CA ALA A 2 4.17 -4.60 -21.99
C ALA A 2 3.44 -4.32 -20.65
N GLU A 3 2.50 -5.16 -20.22
CA GLU A 3 1.71 -4.93 -18.98
C GLU A 3 2.55 -4.98 -17.70
N VAL A 4 3.55 -5.87 -17.64
CA VAL A 4 4.43 -6.00 -16.47
C VAL A 4 5.33 -4.77 -16.30
N GLN A 5 5.81 -4.19 -17.41
CA GLN A 5 6.56 -2.93 -17.38
C GLN A 5 5.69 -1.74 -16.96
N TYR A 6 4.43 -1.71 -17.39
CA TYR A 6 3.47 -0.65 -17.06
C TYR A 6 3.05 -0.69 -15.58
N SER A 7 2.91 -1.88 -14.99
CA SER A 7 2.66 -2.03 -13.55
C SER A 7 3.87 -1.59 -12.72
N GLY A 8 5.09 -1.88 -13.17
CA GLY A 8 6.32 -1.48 -12.47
C GLY A 8 6.54 0.03 -12.45
N SER A 9 6.20 0.75 -13.52
CA SER A 9 6.31 2.21 -13.58
C SER A 9 5.29 2.91 -12.68
N ASN A 10 4.05 2.42 -12.62
CA ASN A 10 3.01 2.99 -11.76
C ASN A 10 3.34 2.83 -10.27
N VAL A 11 3.83 1.65 -9.85
CA VAL A 11 4.27 1.43 -8.46
C VAL A 11 5.41 2.38 -8.10
N LYS A 12 6.41 2.55 -8.97
CA LYS A 12 7.51 3.50 -8.73
C LYS A 12 7.01 4.93 -8.53
N ASN A 13 6.06 5.38 -9.37
CA ASN A 13 5.49 6.72 -9.28
C ASN A 13 4.66 6.92 -8.00
N ILE A 14 3.94 5.89 -7.55
CA ILE A 14 3.22 5.90 -6.27
C ILE A 14 4.21 6.05 -5.11
N PHE A 15 5.31 5.29 -5.12
CA PHE A 15 6.34 5.39 -4.08
C PHE A 15 6.95 6.79 -4.03
N SER A 16 7.37 7.34 -5.16
CA SER A 16 7.94 8.70 -5.21
C SER A 16 6.96 9.76 -4.73
N MET A 17 5.67 9.63 -5.05
CA MET A 17 4.65 10.57 -4.56
C MET A 17 4.48 10.49 -3.04
N LEU A 18 4.48 9.29 -2.47
CA LEU A 18 4.39 9.07 -1.03
C LEU A 18 5.64 9.57 -0.29
N GLU A 19 6.84 9.38 -0.86
CA GLU A 19 8.11 9.86 -0.30
C GLU A 19 8.20 11.39 -0.28
N ASN A 20 7.77 12.05 -1.37
CA ASN A 20 7.72 13.52 -1.46
C ASN A 20 6.79 14.14 -0.41
N GLU A 21 5.73 13.42 -0.05
CA GLU A 21 4.78 13.81 1.00
C GLU A 21 5.22 13.34 2.41
N HIS A 22 6.48 12.91 2.53
CA HIS A 22 7.10 12.44 3.77
C HIS A 22 6.36 11.28 4.47
N VAL A 23 5.65 10.44 3.70
CA VAL A 23 5.00 9.24 4.22
C VAL A 23 6.07 8.20 4.54
N LYS A 24 6.16 7.80 5.82
CA LYS A 24 7.14 6.82 6.30
C LYS A 24 6.60 5.39 6.23
N GLY A 25 7.52 4.42 6.22
CA GLY A 25 7.17 3.01 6.34
C GLY A 25 6.34 2.50 5.16
N ILE A 26 6.67 2.92 3.94
CA ILE A 26 6.09 2.38 2.72
C ILE A 26 6.83 1.11 2.31
N GLY A 27 6.10 0.13 1.78
CA GLY A 27 6.67 -1.14 1.33
C GLY A 27 5.83 -1.77 0.23
N MET A 28 6.45 -2.60 -0.60
CA MET A 28 5.76 -3.32 -1.68
C MET A 28 5.37 -4.71 -1.20
N SER A 29 4.19 -5.18 -1.60
CA SER A 29 3.80 -6.56 -1.40
C SER A 29 4.74 -7.48 -2.19
N SER A 30 5.36 -8.46 -1.52
CA SER A 30 6.32 -9.37 -2.15
C SER A 30 5.71 -10.28 -3.22
N MET A 31 4.38 -10.45 -3.22
CA MET A 31 3.66 -11.40 -4.07
C MET A 31 2.55 -10.76 -4.91
N GLY A 32 2.44 -9.43 -4.97
CA GLY A 32 1.39 -8.78 -5.76
C GLY A 32 1.55 -7.27 -5.92
N PRO A 33 0.68 -6.61 -6.71
CA PRO A 33 0.77 -5.19 -7.06
C PRO A 33 0.28 -4.26 -5.92
N GLY A 34 0.60 -4.57 -4.66
CA GLY A 34 0.12 -3.84 -3.49
C GLY A 34 1.19 -2.95 -2.86
N VAL A 35 0.77 -1.78 -2.37
CA VAL A 35 1.59 -0.88 -1.54
C VAL A 35 1.08 -0.91 -0.11
N PHE A 36 1.98 -1.15 0.85
CA PHE A 36 1.71 -1.11 2.27
C PHE A 36 2.27 0.16 2.89
N ILE A 37 1.53 0.73 3.84
CA ILE A 37 1.94 1.92 4.60
C ILE A 37 1.80 1.61 6.09
N PHE A 38 2.91 1.58 6.81
CA PHE A 38 2.99 1.22 8.23
C PHE A 38 3.02 2.43 9.18
N SER A 39 2.89 3.65 8.68
CA SER A 39 2.93 4.89 9.48
C SER A 39 1.54 5.46 9.82
N ARG A 40 1.51 6.46 10.71
CA ARG A 40 0.29 7.24 10.96
C ARG A 40 -0.20 7.83 9.64
N LYS A 41 -1.45 7.53 9.30
CA LYS A 41 -2.06 7.96 8.04
C LYS A 41 -2.05 9.48 7.89
N ASN A 42 -1.36 9.95 6.87
CA ASN A 42 -1.70 11.25 6.29
C ASN A 42 -2.91 11.05 5.36
N LYS A 43 -4.12 11.14 5.93
CA LYS A 43 -5.38 10.78 5.25
C LYS A 43 -5.60 11.51 3.92
N LYS A 44 -5.12 12.75 3.80
CA LYS A 44 -5.24 13.55 2.58
C LYS A 44 -4.39 12.96 1.47
N VAL A 45 -3.10 12.76 1.73
CA VAL A 45 -2.13 12.21 0.77
C VAL A 45 -2.56 10.82 0.29
N ILE A 46 -3.00 9.95 1.20
CA ILE A 46 -3.46 8.60 0.83
C ILE A 46 -4.68 8.67 -0.10
N ARG A 47 -5.63 9.58 0.16
CA ARG A 47 -6.80 9.77 -0.71
C ARG A 47 -6.39 10.28 -2.09
N ASP A 48 -5.50 11.26 -2.17
CA ASP A 48 -5.07 11.86 -3.44
C ASP A 48 -4.33 10.83 -4.31
N VAL A 49 -3.47 9.99 -3.71
CA VAL A 49 -2.81 8.87 -4.39
C VAL A 49 -3.84 7.84 -4.86
N LYS A 50 -4.81 7.50 -4.01
CA LYS A 50 -5.84 6.51 -4.32
C LYS A 50 -6.69 6.93 -5.53
N GLU A 51 -7.14 8.17 -5.56
CA GLU A 51 -7.95 8.73 -6.65
C GLU A 51 -7.14 8.85 -7.95
N LYS A 52 -5.87 9.26 -7.87
CA LYS A 52 -5.01 9.44 -9.04
C LYS A 52 -4.68 8.13 -9.77
N TYR A 53 -4.54 7.03 -9.04
CA TYR A 53 -4.14 5.73 -9.59
C TYR A 53 -5.27 4.69 -9.56
N ASP A 54 -6.50 5.10 -9.26
CA ASP A 54 -7.69 4.23 -9.16
C ASP A 54 -7.45 2.98 -8.27
N LEU A 55 -6.97 3.23 -7.04
CA LEU A 55 -6.57 2.17 -6.11
C LEU A 55 -7.68 1.82 -5.11
N ASN A 56 -7.67 0.56 -4.65
CA ASN A 56 -8.45 0.14 -3.50
C ASN A 56 -7.66 0.29 -2.20
N GLU A 57 -8.32 0.73 -1.12
CA GLU A 57 -7.72 0.88 0.21
C GLU A 57 -8.33 -0.14 1.19
N ILE A 58 -7.47 -0.91 1.87
CA ILE A 58 -7.86 -1.81 2.96
C ILE A 58 -7.10 -1.42 4.22
N LEU A 59 -7.84 -1.31 5.33
CA LEU A 59 -7.28 -0.93 6.62
C LEU A 59 -7.08 -2.15 7.49
N LEU A 60 -5.81 -2.51 7.67
CA LEU A 60 -5.40 -3.64 8.49
C LEU A 60 -4.91 -3.16 9.84
N LYS A 61 -5.23 -3.93 10.89
CA LYS A 61 -4.58 -3.83 12.19
C LYS A 61 -3.57 -4.98 12.29
N PRO A 62 -2.34 -4.73 12.79
CA PRO A 62 -1.39 -5.82 13.03
C PRO A 62 -2.01 -6.91 13.90
N ASN A 63 -1.97 -8.15 13.44
CA ASN A 63 -2.35 -9.29 14.26
C ASN A 63 -1.16 -9.73 15.12
N ASN A 64 -1.06 -9.15 16.31
CA ASN A 64 -0.01 -9.48 17.27
C ASN A 64 -0.31 -10.75 18.08
N THR A 65 -1.49 -11.36 17.90
CA THR A 65 -1.93 -12.52 18.68
C THR A 65 -1.84 -13.84 17.90
N GLY A 66 -1.45 -13.79 16.63
CA GLY A 66 -1.45 -14.95 15.75
C GLY A 66 -2.86 -15.47 15.45
N ARG A 67 -2.95 -16.71 14.96
CA ARG A 67 -4.24 -17.37 14.68
C ARG A 67 -4.81 -17.94 15.98
N LYS A 68 -6.06 -17.62 16.31
CA LYS A 68 -6.82 -18.31 17.36
C LYS A 68 -7.57 -19.49 16.74
N LEU A 69 -7.48 -20.65 17.36
CA LEU A 69 -8.30 -21.82 17.02
C LEU A 69 -9.52 -21.80 17.94
N GLU A 70 -10.71 -21.67 17.35
CA GLU A 70 -11.96 -21.89 18.06
C GLU A 70 -12.35 -23.34 17.83
N TYR A 71 -12.37 -24.13 18.90
CA TYR A 71 -12.90 -25.49 18.86
C TYR A 71 -14.42 -25.39 19.09
N VAL A 72 -15.21 -25.79 18.08
CA VAL A 72 -16.67 -25.89 18.13
C VAL A 72 -17.07 -27.24 18.71
#